data_AF-A0AAC9V0H1-F1
#
_entry.id   AF-A0AAC9V0H1-F1
#
_cell.length_a   1.000
_cell.length_b   1.000
_cell.length_c   1.000
_cell.angle_alpha   90.00
_cell.angle_beta   90.00
_cell.angle_gamma   90.00
#
_symmetry.space_group_name_H-M   'P 1'
#
loop_
_entity.id
_entity.type
_entity.pdbx_description
1 polymer ?
#
loop_
_entity_poly.entity_id
_entity_poly.type
_entity_poly.pdbx_seq_one_letter_code
_entity_poly.pdbx_strand_id
1 'polypeptide(L)' 'MEKVRFKDGSAFREAGSETDFFWKFREVLARNESYLQEYDSLKRRYEGCGMDGHRAEKNAFFERLMTTEAFKELE' A
#
# COMPACT_ATOMS: atom_id res chain seq x y z
N MET A 1 -15.96 20.39 0.40
CA MET A 1 -14.51 20.65 0.24
C MET A 1 -14.17 21.79 1.17
N GLU A 2 -13.62 21.49 2.34
CA GLU A 2 -13.16 22.50 3.29
C GLU A 2 -11.72 22.15 3.67
N LYS A 3 -10.78 23.05 3.38
CA LYS A 3 -9.38 22.90 3.79
C LYS A 3 -9.25 23.43 5.20
N VAL A 4 -9.23 22.52 6.16
CA VAL A 4 -8.90 22.85 7.54
C VAL A 4 -7.38 22.97 7.64
N ARG A 5 -6.89 24.19 7.87
CA ARG A 5 -5.46 24.48 8.08
C ARG A 5 -5.25 24.73 9.57
N PHE A 6 -4.56 23.84 10.27
CA PHE A 6 -4.10 24.10 11.63
C PHE A 6 -2.61 24.41 11.67
N LYS A 7 -2.28 25.41 12.48
CA LYS A 7 -0.94 25.86 12.83
C LYS A 7 -0.40 24.95 13.94
N ASP A 8 0.29 23.87 13.59
CA ASP A 8 1.48 23.42 14.33
C ASP A 8 2.17 22.28 13.57
N GLY A 9 3.50 22.29 13.58
CA GLY A 9 4.35 21.43 12.74
C GLY A 9 4.47 19.98 13.18
N SER A 10 3.37 19.22 13.16
CA SER A 10 3.38 17.79 13.50
C SER A 10 2.63 16.93 12.48
N ALA A 11 3.40 16.05 11.81
CA ALA A 11 3.05 14.85 11.06
C ALA A 11 1.73 14.84 10.25
N PHE A 12 1.88 14.78 8.92
CA PHE A 12 0.83 14.29 8.02
C PHE A 12 0.45 12.86 8.41
N ARG A 13 -0.63 12.69 9.16
CA ARG A 13 -1.40 11.44 9.17
C ARG A 13 -2.79 11.78 8.70
N GLU A 14 -3.03 11.52 7.42
CA GLU A 14 -4.37 11.41 6.88
C GLU A 14 -5.03 10.21 7.57
N ALA A 15 -5.71 10.51 8.68
CA ALA A 15 -6.49 9.56 9.45
C ALA A 15 -7.88 9.51 8.82
N GLY A 16 -8.15 8.46 8.06
CA GLY A 16 -9.45 8.26 7.42
C GLY A 16 -9.47 7.08 6.47
N SER A 17 -9.57 5.87 7.05
CA SER A 17 -10.04 4.63 6.42
C SER A 17 -9.15 3.80 5.49
N GLU A 18 -8.06 4.30 4.89
CA GLU A 18 -7.19 3.44 4.05
C GLU A 18 -5.90 2.97 4.78
N THR A 19 -5.54 3.61 5.89
CA THR A 19 -4.23 3.45 6.54
C THR A 19 -4.13 2.20 7.45
N ASP A 20 -5.24 1.60 7.85
CA ASP A 20 -5.27 0.54 8.89
C ASP A 20 -4.76 -0.83 8.41
N PHE A 21 -4.66 -1.07 7.10
CA PHE A 21 -4.23 -2.35 6.54
C PHE A 21 -2.79 -2.34 5.99
N PHE A 22 -2.12 -1.19 5.99
CA PHE A 22 -0.74 -1.05 5.48
C PHE A 22 0.27 -1.88 6.27
N TRP A 23 0.09 -2.02 7.58
CA TRP A 23 0.96 -2.86 8.40
C TRP A 23 0.82 -4.34 8.06
N LYS A 24 -0.40 -4.79 7.72
CA LYS A 24 -0.67 -6.17 7.28
C LYS A 24 0.04 -6.46 5.96
N PHE A 25 -0.07 -5.56 4.98
CA PHE A 25 0.67 -5.70 3.72
C PHE A 25 2.17 -5.80 3.95
N ARG A 26 2.72 -4.95 4.83
CA ARG A 26 4.16 -5.00 5.16
C ARG A 26 4.57 -6.32 5.81
N GLU A 27 3.77 -6.85 6.72
CA GLU A 27 4.00 -8.15 7.35
C GLU A 27 3.94 -9.31 6.34
N VAL A 28 2.93 -9.34 5.46
CA VAL A 28 2.85 -10.36 4.40
C VAL A 28 4.07 -10.31 3.49
N LEU A 29 4.47 -9.11 3.06
CA LEU A 29 5.66 -8.91 2.22
C LEU A 29 6.96 -9.28 2.94
N ALA A 30 7.06 -9.02 4.25
CA ALA A 30 8.23 -9.38 5.05
C ALA A 30 8.33 -10.89 5.32
N ARG A 31 7.19 -11.57 5.48
CA ARG A 31 7.13 -13.02 5.71
C ARG A 31 7.27 -13.85 4.42
N ASN A 32 6.93 -13.26 3.27
CA ASN A 32 6.99 -13.93 1.97
C ASN A 32 7.83 -13.13 0.98
N GLU A 33 9.08 -13.53 0.85
CA GLU A 33 10.04 -12.91 -0.08
C GLU A 33 9.55 -12.93 -1.53
N SER A 34 8.76 -13.95 -1.92
CA SER A 34 8.15 -14.02 -3.25
C SER A 34 7.20 -12.85 -3.54
N TYR A 35 6.39 -12.44 -2.56
CA TYR A 35 5.50 -11.27 -2.74
C TYR A 35 6.30 -9.97 -2.75
N LEU A 36 7.39 -9.89 -2.00
CA LEU A 36 8.30 -8.75 -2.03
C LEU A 36 8.95 -8.59 -3.42
N GLN A 37 9.42 -9.70 -4.01
CA GLN A 37 9.99 -9.69 -5.36
C GLN A 37 8.96 -9.31 -6.43
N GLU A 38 7.72 -9.76 -6.30
CA GLU A 38 6.62 -9.37 -7.21
C GLU A 38 6.33 -7.86 -7.09
N TYR A 39 6.26 -7.34 -5.87
CA TYR A 39 6.05 -5.92 -5.60
C TYR A 39 7.21 -5.04 -6.09
N ASP A 40 8.46 -5.47 -5.90
CA ASP A 40 9.64 -4.77 -6.43
C ASP A 40 9.72 -4.81 -7.96
N SER A 41 9.29 -5.91 -8.57
CA SER A 41 9.19 -6.03 -10.03
C SER A 41 8.10 -5.10 -10.58
N LEU A 42 6.99 -4.96 -9.86
CA LEU A 42 5.94 -4.01 -10.16
C LEU A 42 6.46 -2.56 -10.06
N LYS A 43 7.18 -2.20 -8.99
CA LYS A 43 7.83 -0.88 -8.87
C LYS A 43 8.80 -0.61 -10.02
N ARG A 44 9.64 -1.57 -10.39
CA ARG A 44 10.58 -1.45 -11.52
C ARG A 44 9.89 -1.29 -12.87
N ARG A 45 8.77 -1.97 -13.13
CA ARG A 45 7.98 -1.81 -14.36
C ARG A 45 7.38 -0.42 -14.51
N TYR A 46 7.07 0.23 -13.39
CA TYR A 46 6.48 1.57 -13.36
C TYR A 46 7.51 2.68 -13.11
N GLU A 47 8.78 2.34 -12.93
CA GLU A 47 9.88 3.29 -12.79
C GLU A 47 10.05 4.06 -14.11
N GLY A 48 9.62 5.33 -14.13
CA GLY A 48 9.60 6.17 -15.34
C GLY A 48 8.25 6.22 -16.09
N CYS A 49 7.23 5.47 -15.65
CA CYS A 49 5.88 5.52 -16.22
C CYS A 49 4.96 6.46 -15.43
N GLY A 50 3.91 6.97 -16.08
CA GLY A 50 2.91 7.85 -15.45
C GLY A 50 2.24 7.21 -14.24
N MET A 51 2.06 8.00 -13.17
CA MET A 51 1.61 7.54 -11.85
C MET A 51 0.24 6.85 -11.84
N ASP A 52 -0.60 7.08 -12.86
CA ASP A 52 -1.96 6.55 -12.96
C ASP A 52 -1.97 5.02 -13.15
N GLY A 53 -1.12 4.50 -14.04
CA GLY A 53 -1.00 3.06 -14.28
C GLY A 53 -0.40 2.31 -13.10
N HIS A 54 0.57 2.94 -12.42
CA HIS A 54 1.15 2.39 -11.19
C HIS A 54 0.10 2.27 -10.09
N ARG A 55 -0.82 3.24 -10.00
CA ARG A 55 -1.88 3.23 -8.97
C ARG A 55 -2.85 2.08 -9.18
N ALA A 56 -3.29 1.84 -10.42
CA ALA A 56 -4.22 0.76 -10.75
C ALA A 56 -3.62 -0.64 -10.48
N GLU A 57 -2.40 -0.90 -10.96
CA GLU A 57 -1.75 -2.20 -10.76
C GLU A 57 -1.34 -2.44 -9.31
N LYS A 58 -0.89 -1.40 -8.59
CA LYS A 58 -0.65 -1.50 -7.15
C LYS A 58 -1.93 -1.84 -6.39
N ASN A 59 -3.06 -1.24 -6.75
CA ASN A 59 -4.34 -1.53 -6.09
C ASN A 59 -4.77 -2.97 -6.35
N ALA A 60 -4.69 -3.43 -7.60
CA ALA A 60 -5.00 -4.81 -7.96
C ALA A 60 -4.09 -5.83 -7.25
N PHE A 61 -2.80 -5.51 -7.08
CA PHE A 61 -1.88 -6.34 -6.31
C PHE A 61 -2.32 -6.45 -4.85
N PHE A 62 -2.65 -5.33 -4.20
CA PHE A 62 -3.11 -5.35 -2.82
C PHE A 62 -4.47 -6.04 -2.65
N GLU A 63 -5.43 -5.83 -3.55
CA GLU A 63 -6.71 -6.54 -3.55
C GLU A 63 -6.50 -8.06 -3.62
N ARG A 64 -5.59 -8.55 -4.46
CA ARG A 64 -5.22 -9.97 -4.48
C ARG A 64 -4.57 -10.40 -3.17
N LEU A 65 -3.64 -9.61 -2.64
CA LEU A 65 -2.97 -9.93 -1.37
C LEU A 65 -3.99 -10.07 -0.23
N MET A 66 -5.02 -9.22 -0.18
CA MET A 66 -6.10 -9.29 0.81
C MET A 66 -6.92 -10.59 0.75
N THR A 67 -6.91 -11.31 -0.39
CA THR A 67 -7.58 -12.60 -0.53
C THR A 67 -6.74 -13.79 -0.07
N THR A 68 -5.42 -13.62 0.03
CA THR A 68 -4.48 -14.68 0.43
C THR A 68 -4.64 -15.04 1.92
N GLU A 69 -4.34 -16.29 2.26
CA GLU A 69 -4.35 -16.73 3.66
C GLU A 69 -3.32 -15.95 4.49
N ALA A 70 -2.12 -15.69 3.94
CA ALA A 70 -1.09 -14.93 4.63
C ALA A 70 -1.54 -13.54 5.12
N PHE A 71 -2.47 -12.89 4.40
CA PHE A 71 -3.05 -11.63 4.83
C PHE A 71 -4.20 -11.82 5.84
N LYS A 72 -5.00 -12.87 5.67
CA LYS A 72 -6.13 -13.19 6.57
C LYS A 72 -5.67 -13.72 7.93
N GLU A 73 -4.52 -14.38 8.00
CA GLU A 73 -3.91 -14.86 9.25
C GLU A 73 -3.40 -13.71 10.14
N LEU A 74 -3.22 -12.51 9.57
CA LEU A 74 -2.93 -11.30 10.31
C LEU A 74 -4.27 -10.67 10.73
N GLU A 75 -5.02 -11.28 11.64
CA GLU A 75 -6.21 -10.65 12.24
C GLU A 75 -5.86 -9.49 13.16
#